data_AF-A0A844YH55-F1
#
_entry.id   AF-A0A844YH55-F1
#
_cell.length_a   1.000
_cell.length_b   1.000
_cell.length_c   1.000
_cell.angle_alpha   90.00
_cell.angle_beta   90.00
_cell.angle_gamma   90.00
#
_symmetry.space_group_name_H-M   'P 1'
#
loop_
_entity.id
_entity.type
_entity.pdbx_description
1 polymer ?
#
loop_
_entity_poly.entity_id
_entity_poly.type
_entity_poly.pdbx_seq_one_letter_code
_entity_poly.pdbx_strand_id
1 'polypeptide(L)'
;MRSIVTLPEGETGPDREAGPSGADQHHRALENLYRQAPINQLFQSTLEITGEGLARIRFEVTSEVFHAAGAAHGTIYFKMLDDAAFYAANTLATDRFLLTTSFNLHFTKPVREGAVVAEGKWISGRRRVFVAESRLVDAEGDEIGRGTGTFMRSRIALSGLPGYRPG
;
A
#
# COMPACT_ATOMS: atom_id res chain seq x y z
N MET A 1 -37.74 -37.45 46.34
CA MET A 1 -37.18 -36.14 46.73
C MET A 1 -35.92 -35.95 45.89
N ARG A 2 -36.00 -35.15 44.81
CA ARG A 2 -34.90 -34.98 43.84
C ARG A 2 -34.02 -33.83 44.33
N SER A 3 -32.75 -34.11 44.64
CA SER A 3 -31.77 -33.08 44.96
C SER A 3 -31.45 -32.25 43.72
N ILE A 4 -31.67 -30.95 43.84
CA ILE A 4 -31.23 -29.92 42.90
C ILE A 4 -29.74 -29.71 43.13
N VAL A 5 -28.93 -29.98 42.11
CA VAL A 5 -27.52 -29.56 42.07
C VAL A 5 -27.45 -28.36 41.14
N THR A 6 -27.24 -27.18 41.71
CA THR A 6 -26.94 -25.95 40.98
C THR A 6 -25.46 -25.99 40.59
N LEU A 7 -25.16 -25.93 39.29
CA LEU A 7 -23.80 -25.70 38.78
C LEU A 7 -23.48 -24.20 38.87
N PRO A 8 -22.25 -23.79 39.23
CA PRO A 8 -21.89 -22.38 39.28
C PRO A 8 -21.74 -21.83 37.86
N GLU A 9 -22.08 -20.55 37.72
CA GLU A 9 -21.98 -19.75 36.50
C GLU A 9 -20.52 -19.70 36.03
N GLY A 10 -20.31 -19.93 34.72
CA GLY A 10 -19.00 -19.89 34.10
C GLY A 10 -18.41 -18.49 34.18
N GLU A 11 -17.26 -18.38 34.85
CA GLU A 11 -16.44 -17.18 34.87
C GLU A 11 -16.02 -16.82 33.44
N THR A 12 -16.43 -15.63 32.98
CA THR A 12 -15.91 -15.01 31.76
C THR A 12 -14.45 -14.67 31.99
N GLY A 13 -13.55 -15.55 31.54
CA GLY A 13 -12.12 -15.29 31.50
C GLY A 13 -11.81 -14.03 30.66
N PRO A 14 -10.72 -13.32 30.96
CA PRO A 14 -10.40 -12.08 30.27
C PRO A 14 -10.21 -12.35 28.78
N ASP A 15 -10.81 -11.49 27.95
CA ASP A 15 -10.56 -11.43 26.51
C ASP A 15 -9.05 -11.40 26.29
N ARG A 16 -8.48 -12.54 25.88
CA ARG A 16 -7.12 -12.56 25.34
C ARG A 16 -7.18 -11.74 24.08
N GLU A 17 -6.62 -10.54 24.10
CA GLU A 17 -6.32 -9.77 22.89
C GLU A 17 -5.67 -10.73 21.89
N ALA A 18 -6.43 -11.07 20.84
CA ALA A 18 -5.94 -11.92 19.78
C ALA A 18 -4.78 -11.17 19.12
N GLY A 19 -3.59 -11.77 19.14
CA GLY A 19 -2.42 -11.19 18.48
C GLY A 19 -2.69 -10.86 17.01
N PRO A 20 -1.85 -10.02 16.39
CA PRO A 20 -2.09 -9.51 15.04
C PRO A 20 -2.30 -10.67 14.04
N SER A 21 -3.34 -10.55 13.21
CA SER A 21 -3.69 -11.58 12.23
C SER A 21 -2.57 -11.77 11.21
N GLY A 22 -2.61 -12.89 10.46
CA GLY A 22 -1.65 -13.11 9.37
C GLY A 22 -1.70 -12.00 8.30
N ALA A 23 -2.88 -11.40 8.08
CA ALA A 23 -3.05 -10.25 7.19
C ALA A 23 -2.38 -9.00 7.77
N ASP A 24 -2.53 -8.73 9.06
CA ASP A 24 -1.89 -7.58 9.71
C ASP A 24 -0.36 -7.67 9.64
N GLN A 25 0.18 -8.86 9.91
CA GLN A 25 1.62 -9.13 9.79
C GLN A 25 2.12 -8.94 8.35
N HIS A 26 1.36 -9.41 7.37
CA HIS A 26 1.65 -9.19 5.95
C HIS A 26 1.66 -7.69 5.60
N HIS A 27 0.66 -6.94 6.04
CA HIS A 27 0.57 -5.49 5.81
C HIS A 27 1.76 -4.74 6.42
N ARG A 28 2.12 -5.02 7.68
CA ARG A 28 3.29 -4.41 8.32
C ARG A 28 4.59 -4.78 7.59
N ALA A 29 4.70 -6.02 7.10
CA ALA A 29 5.85 -6.47 6.32
C ALA A 29 5.97 -5.74 4.97
N LEU A 30 4.86 -5.41 4.30
CA LEU A 30 4.86 -4.61 3.07
C LEU A 30 5.31 -3.18 3.33
N GLU A 31 4.85 -2.54 4.40
CA GLU A 31 5.28 -1.19 4.77
C GLU A 31 6.77 -1.13 5.12
N ASN A 32 7.29 -2.16 5.79
CA ASN A 32 8.72 -2.30 6.06
C ASN A 32 9.51 -2.51 4.77
N LEU A 33 9.00 -3.34 3.85
CA LEU A 33 9.60 -3.56 2.54
C LEU A 33 9.70 -2.26 1.73
N TYR A 34 8.65 -1.44 1.75
CA TYR A 34 8.67 -0.11 1.16
C TYR A 34 9.77 0.74 1.78
N ARG A 35 9.78 0.89 3.11
CA ARG A 35 10.76 1.73 3.81
C ARG A 35 12.22 1.37 3.50
N GLN A 36 12.50 0.09 3.30
CA GLN A 36 13.85 -0.41 3.04
C GLN A 36 14.28 -0.34 1.57
N ALA A 37 13.36 -0.11 0.63
CA ALA A 37 13.69 -0.05 -0.78
C ALA A 37 14.62 1.16 -1.06
N PRO A 38 15.80 0.98 -1.68
CA PRO A 38 16.74 2.08 -1.91
C PRO A 38 16.15 3.27 -2.68
N ILE A 39 15.23 3.01 -3.62
CA ILE A 39 14.56 4.06 -4.39
C ILE A 39 13.79 5.04 -3.50
N ASN A 40 13.29 4.60 -2.34
CA ASN A 40 12.52 5.46 -1.43
C ASN A 40 13.40 6.42 -0.64
N GLN A 41 14.73 6.27 -0.67
CA GLN A 41 15.65 7.27 -0.12
C GLN A 41 15.70 8.54 -0.98
N LEU A 42 15.29 8.45 -2.25
CA LEU A 42 15.24 9.59 -3.17
C LEU A 42 13.96 10.42 -3.04
N PHE A 43 12.95 9.92 -2.31
CA PHE A 43 11.64 10.54 -2.23
C PHE A 43 11.09 10.45 -0.81
N GLN A 44 10.91 11.59 -0.15
CA GLN A 44 10.35 11.66 1.20
C GLN A 44 8.89 11.20 1.17
N SER A 45 8.67 9.94 1.54
CA SER A 45 7.38 9.27 1.37
C SER A 45 7.17 8.18 2.42
N THR A 46 5.92 8.00 2.83
CA THR A 46 5.51 7.00 3.81
C THR A 46 4.31 6.23 3.30
N LEU A 47 4.44 4.90 3.23
CA LEU A 47 3.36 3.97 2.89
C LEU A 47 2.59 3.55 4.15
N GLU A 48 1.27 3.49 4.01
CA GLU A 48 0.31 2.91 4.95
C GLU A 48 -0.59 1.93 4.17
N ILE A 49 -0.66 0.67 4.62
CA ILE A 49 -1.69 -0.27 4.15
C ILE A 49 -2.92 -0.09 5.02
N THR A 50 -3.97 0.49 4.45
CA THR A 50 -5.20 0.87 5.17
C THR A 50 -6.23 -0.26 5.21
N GLY A 51 -5.98 -1.37 4.50
CA GLY A 51 -6.85 -2.54 4.45
C GLY A 51 -6.49 -3.46 3.29
N GLU A 52 -7.16 -4.62 3.20
CA GLU A 52 -7.03 -5.50 2.05
C GLU A 52 -7.42 -4.75 0.76
N GLY A 53 -6.56 -4.82 -0.25
CA GLY A 53 -6.73 -4.15 -1.53
C GLY A 53 -6.52 -2.63 -1.50
N LEU A 54 -6.03 -2.04 -0.41
CA LEU A 54 -5.94 -0.59 -0.22
C LEU A 54 -4.56 -0.15 0.28
N ALA A 55 -4.00 0.89 -0.33
CA ALA A 55 -2.74 1.49 0.09
C ALA A 55 -2.81 3.01 -0.01
N ARG A 56 -2.10 3.69 0.89
CA ARG A 56 -1.95 5.15 0.90
C ARG A 56 -0.48 5.50 1.03
N ILE A 57 0.01 6.41 0.20
CA ILE A 57 1.36 6.97 0.32
C ILE A 57 1.22 8.47 0.54
N ARG A 58 1.80 8.97 1.62
CA ARG A 58 1.94 10.41 1.87
C ARG A 58 3.34 10.83 1.47
N PHE A 59 3.47 11.89 0.69
CA PHE A 59 4.76 12.40 0.26
C PHE A 59 4.73 13.92 0.07
N GLU A 60 5.91 14.51 0.01
CA GLU A 60 6.08 15.95 -0.22
C GLU A 60 6.70 16.19 -1.59
N VAL A 61 6.13 17.14 -2.32
CA VAL A 61 6.70 17.65 -3.57
C VAL A 61 7.50 18.90 -3.24
N THR A 62 8.78 18.88 -3.57
CA THR A 62 9.69 20.02 -3.45
C THR A 62 10.30 20.34 -4.82
N SER A 63 10.94 21.50 -4.92
CA SER A 63 11.68 21.89 -6.13
C SER A 63 12.79 20.91 -6.56
N GLU A 64 13.22 19.98 -5.71
CA GLU A 64 14.22 18.96 -6.05
C GLU A 64 13.77 17.99 -7.15
N VAL A 65 12.46 17.80 -7.31
CA VAL A 65 11.87 16.90 -8.33
C VAL A 65 11.28 17.66 -9.52
N PHE A 66 11.64 18.93 -9.70
CA PHE A 66 11.11 19.75 -10.78
C PHE A 66 11.72 19.42 -12.14
N HIS A 67 10.92 19.58 -13.19
CA HIS A 67 11.44 19.72 -14.55
C HIS A 67 11.86 21.18 -14.81
N ALA A 68 12.53 21.41 -15.94
CA ALA A 68 13.15 22.70 -16.30
C ALA A 68 12.18 23.91 -16.43
N ALA A 69 10.86 23.69 -16.33
CA ALA A 69 9.85 24.74 -16.41
C ALA A 69 9.15 25.01 -15.05
N GLY A 70 9.73 24.54 -13.93
CA GLY A 70 9.34 24.99 -12.59
C GLY A 70 8.10 24.32 -12.00
N ALA A 71 7.84 23.06 -12.35
CA ALA A 71 6.81 22.22 -11.74
C ALA A 71 7.31 20.78 -11.61
N ALA A 72 6.61 19.97 -10.81
CA ALA A 72 6.97 18.59 -10.55
C ALA A 72 7.09 17.75 -11.84
N HIS A 73 8.21 17.03 -12.00
CA HIS A 73 8.43 16.14 -13.13
C HIS A 73 7.51 14.92 -13.07
N GLY A 74 7.11 14.37 -14.22
CA GLY A 74 6.25 13.17 -14.29
C GLY A 74 6.80 11.94 -13.54
N THR A 75 8.10 11.93 -13.20
CA THR A 75 8.75 10.89 -12.39
C THR A 75 8.10 10.73 -11.02
N ILE A 76 7.84 11.84 -10.31
CA ILE A 76 7.25 11.75 -8.97
C ILE A 76 5.81 11.24 -9.04
N TYR A 77 5.05 11.66 -10.04
CA TYR A 77 3.68 11.20 -10.24
C TYR A 77 3.64 9.70 -10.53
N PHE A 78 4.42 9.26 -11.53
CA PHE A 78 4.46 7.85 -11.92
C PHE A 78 4.91 6.97 -10.76
N LYS A 79 6.00 7.36 -10.07
CA LYS A 79 6.49 6.60 -8.92
C LYS A 79 5.40 6.40 -7.87
N MET A 80 4.74 7.48 -7.45
CA MET A 80 3.78 7.39 -6.35
C MET A 80 2.47 6.72 -6.77
N LEU A 81 2.03 6.89 -8.02
CA LEU A 81 0.88 6.17 -8.57
C LEU A 81 1.16 4.67 -8.71
N ASP A 82 2.32 4.29 -9.24
CA ASP A 82 2.70 2.88 -9.41
C ASP A 82 2.86 2.21 -8.05
N ASP A 83 3.60 2.82 -7.12
CA ASP A 83 3.79 2.29 -5.76
C ASP A 83 2.45 2.08 -5.05
N ALA A 84 1.53 3.06 -5.09
CA ALA A 84 0.25 2.94 -4.42
C ALA A 84 -0.59 1.78 -5.00
N ALA A 85 -0.69 1.67 -6.32
CA ALA A 85 -1.41 0.59 -6.99
C ALA A 85 -0.73 -0.78 -6.76
N PHE A 86 0.60 -0.82 -6.81
CA PHE A 86 1.42 -1.99 -6.54
C PHE A 86 1.18 -2.52 -5.15
N TYR A 87 1.26 -1.67 -4.12
CA TYR A 87 1.09 -2.08 -2.73
C TYR A 87 -0.36 -2.45 -2.43
N ALA A 88 -1.34 -1.76 -3.00
CA ALA A 88 -2.74 -2.17 -2.92
C ALA A 88 -2.95 -3.59 -3.46
N ALA A 89 -2.36 -3.93 -4.61
CA ALA A 89 -2.40 -5.29 -5.16
C ALA A 89 -1.60 -6.30 -4.33
N ASN A 90 -0.47 -5.90 -3.74
CA ASN A 90 0.40 -6.80 -2.96
C ASN A 90 -0.27 -7.28 -1.67
N THR A 91 -1.23 -6.56 -1.11
CA THR A 91 -2.01 -7.04 0.05
C THR A 91 -2.70 -8.39 -0.21
N LEU A 92 -2.93 -8.76 -1.47
CA LEU A 92 -3.55 -10.03 -1.90
C LEU A 92 -2.50 -11.09 -2.32
N ALA A 93 -1.23 -10.71 -2.43
CA ALA A 93 -0.14 -11.56 -2.93
C ALA A 93 0.86 -11.86 -1.82
N THR A 94 0.55 -12.86 -0.99
CA THR A 94 1.31 -13.14 0.25
C THR A 94 2.57 -13.99 0.05
N ASP A 95 2.76 -14.62 -1.11
CA ASP A 95 3.85 -15.58 -1.35
C ASP A 95 4.94 -15.07 -2.32
N ARG A 96 4.56 -14.31 -3.35
CA ARG A 96 5.45 -13.84 -4.43
C ARG A 96 5.40 -12.35 -4.61
N PHE A 97 6.57 -11.77 -4.88
CA PHE A 97 6.70 -10.38 -5.26
C PHE A 97 5.99 -10.13 -6.60
N LEU A 98 5.20 -9.07 -6.69
CA LEU A 98 4.59 -8.64 -7.95
C LEU A 98 5.59 -7.84 -8.80
N LEU A 99 5.33 -7.72 -10.10
CA LEU A 99 6.08 -6.87 -11.01
C LEU A 99 5.10 -6.08 -11.87
N THR A 100 5.32 -4.78 -12.01
CA THR A 100 4.57 -3.93 -12.95
C THR A 100 4.87 -4.38 -14.37
N THR A 101 3.83 -4.72 -15.14
CA THR A 101 3.97 -5.11 -16.56
C THR A 101 3.42 -4.08 -17.51
N SER A 102 2.42 -3.31 -17.07
CA SER A 102 1.95 -2.13 -17.78
C SER A 102 1.41 -1.14 -16.77
N PHE A 103 1.53 0.15 -17.11
CA PHE A 103 0.93 1.21 -16.36
C PHE A 103 0.50 2.31 -17.33
N ASN A 104 -0.72 2.80 -17.17
CA ASN A 104 -1.21 3.97 -17.87
C ASN A 104 -1.56 5.05 -16.85
N LEU A 105 -1.24 6.31 -17.13
CA LEU A 105 -1.53 7.42 -16.25
C LEU A 105 -1.97 8.67 -17.01
N HIS A 106 -2.77 9.49 -16.34
CA HIS A 106 -3.28 10.76 -16.82
C HIS A 106 -2.95 11.85 -15.80
N PHE A 107 -2.37 12.95 -16.28
CA PHE A 107 -2.14 14.16 -15.49
C PHE A 107 -3.34 15.11 -15.66
N THR A 108 -3.86 15.65 -14.57
CA THR A 108 -5.01 16.57 -14.60
C THR A 108 -4.64 17.99 -14.15
N LYS A 109 -3.68 18.13 -13.22
CA LYS A 109 -3.25 19.42 -12.66
C LYS A 109 -1.75 19.41 -12.38
N PRO A 110 -1.00 20.49 -12.72
CA PRO A 110 0.40 20.59 -12.34
C PRO A 110 0.54 20.90 -10.85
N VAL A 111 1.48 20.20 -10.19
CA VAL A 111 1.90 20.49 -8.82
C VAL A 111 3.19 21.29 -8.84
N ARG A 112 3.22 22.35 -8.04
CA ARG A 112 4.46 23.07 -7.70
C ARG A 112 5.06 22.44 -6.45
N GLU A 113 4.63 22.82 -5.26
CA GLU A 113 5.15 22.26 -4.02
C GLU A 113 4.02 21.89 -3.08
N GLY A 114 4.31 21.04 -2.10
CA GLY A 114 3.42 20.74 -0.99
C GLY A 114 3.11 19.26 -0.81
N ALA A 115 2.25 19.00 0.16
CA ALA A 115 1.84 17.66 0.53
C ALA A 115 0.91 17.06 -0.53
N VAL A 116 1.16 15.80 -0.89
CA VAL A 116 0.34 15.03 -1.80
C VAL A 116 0.11 13.64 -1.22
N VAL A 117 -1.07 13.09 -1.48
CA VAL A 117 -1.44 11.73 -1.10
C VAL A 117 -1.68 10.91 -2.36
N ALA A 118 -0.97 9.79 -2.50
CA ALA A 118 -1.30 8.75 -3.47
C ALA A 118 -2.18 7.70 -2.81
N GLU A 119 -3.28 7.34 -3.44
CA GLU A 119 -4.19 6.29 -2.97
C GLU A 119 -4.28 5.21 -4.03
N GLY A 120 -4.09 3.96 -3.62
CA GLY A 120 -4.15 2.78 -4.48
C GLY A 120 -5.29 1.86 -4.07
N LYS A 121 -5.93 1.26 -5.07
CA LYS A 121 -7.03 0.32 -4.89
C LYS A 121 -6.91 -0.84 -5.86
N TRP A 122 -6.90 -2.05 -5.33
CA TRP A 122 -7.03 -3.26 -6.13
C TRP A 122 -8.43 -3.34 -6.75
N ILE A 123 -8.49 -3.66 -8.04
CA ILE A 123 -9.74 -3.73 -8.81
C ILE A 123 -10.12 -5.18 -9.10
N SER A 124 -9.18 -5.96 -9.63
CA SER A 124 -9.44 -7.34 -10.00
C SER A 124 -8.15 -8.14 -10.13
N GLY A 125 -8.28 -9.46 -10.15
CA GLY A 125 -7.15 -10.33 -10.35
C GLY A 125 -7.57 -11.77 -10.56
N ARG A 126 -6.84 -12.48 -11.44
CA ARG A 126 -7.04 -13.91 -11.67
C ARG A 126 -5.69 -14.59 -11.82
N ARG A 127 -5.45 -15.61 -10.99
CA ARG A 127 -4.24 -16.46 -10.96
C ARG A 127 -2.93 -15.66 -10.84
N ARG A 128 -2.45 -15.10 -11.96
CA ARG A 128 -1.12 -14.49 -12.10
C ARG A 128 -1.15 -12.98 -12.35
N VAL A 129 -2.30 -12.42 -12.71
CA VAL A 129 -2.43 -11.00 -13.11
C VAL A 129 -3.32 -10.27 -12.10
N PHE A 130 -2.88 -9.09 -11.69
CA PHE A 130 -3.54 -8.16 -10.78
C PHE A 130 -3.70 -6.83 -11.48
N VAL A 131 -4.87 -6.22 -11.33
CA VAL A 131 -5.17 -4.88 -11.84
C VAL A 131 -5.53 -4.02 -10.65
N ALA A 132 -4.87 -2.87 -10.53
CA ALA A 132 -5.15 -1.88 -9.51
C ALA A 132 -5.17 -0.49 -10.13
N GLU A 133 -5.97 0.39 -9.56
CA GLU A 133 -5.99 1.81 -9.89
C GLU A 133 -5.30 2.62 -8.78
N SER A 134 -4.89 3.84 -9.13
CA SER A 134 -4.42 4.81 -8.16
C SER A 134 -4.76 6.23 -8.57
N ARG A 135 -4.78 7.13 -7.59
CA ARG A 135 -4.94 8.57 -7.77
C ARG A 135 -4.00 9.35 -6.89
N LEU A 136 -3.71 10.58 -7.28
CA LEU A 136 -2.98 11.57 -6.51
C LEU A 136 -3.93 12.69 -6.13
N VAL A 137 -3.89 13.09 -4.86
CA VAL A 137 -4.74 14.14 -4.29
C VAL A 137 -3.82 15.17 -3.63
N ASP A 138 -3.97 16.44 -3.98
CA ASP A 138 -3.21 17.54 -3.36
C ASP A 138 -3.80 17.99 -2.01
N ALA A 139 -3.19 19.01 -1.41
CA ALA A 139 -3.60 19.52 -0.10
C ALA A 139 -4.99 20.18 -0.12
N GLU A 140 -5.44 20.65 -1.28
CA GLU A 140 -6.76 21.22 -1.51
C GLU A 140 -7.85 20.14 -1.69
N GLY A 141 -7.44 18.89 -1.87
CA GLY A 141 -8.35 17.77 -2.11
C GLY A 141 -8.65 17.52 -3.59
N ASP A 142 -7.93 18.18 -4.50
CA ASP A 142 -8.11 18.00 -5.94
C ASP A 142 -7.37 16.76 -6.44
N GLU A 143 -8.00 15.99 -7.32
CA GLU A 143 -7.30 14.92 -8.05
C GLU A 143 -6.37 15.54 -9.11
N ILE A 144 -5.06 15.34 -8.94
CA ILE A 144 -4.01 15.91 -9.79
C ILE A 144 -3.45 14.93 -10.83
N GLY A 145 -3.78 13.65 -10.67
CA GLY A 145 -3.46 12.60 -11.62
C GLY A 145 -4.01 11.25 -11.18
N ARG A 146 -4.13 10.34 -12.13
CA ARG A 146 -4.62 8.98 -11.88
C ARG A 146 -3.94 7.96 -12.77
N GLY A 147 -3.95 6.71 -12.33
CA GLY A 147 -3.30 5.62 -13.01
C GLY A 147 -4.03 4.29 -12.90
N THR A 148 -3.70 3.39 -13.82
CA THR A 148 -4.12 1.99 -13.78
C THR A 148 -2.93 1.12 -14.12
N GLY A 149 -2.58 0.22 -13.19
CA GLY A 149 -1.46 -0.69 -13.29
C GLY A 149 -1.92 -2.13 -13.47
N THR A 150 -1.16 -2.88 -14.28
CA THR A 150 -1.21 -4.34 -14.33
C THR A 150 0.06 -4.89 -13.71
N PHE A 151 -0.11 -5.83 -12.79
CA PHE A 151 0.97 -6.47 -12.05
C PHE A 151 0.91 -7.98 -12.20
N MET A 152 2.09 -8.61 -12.28
CA MET A 152 2.20 -10.06 -12.40
C MET A 152 3.02 -10.67 -11.27
N ARG A 153 2.61 -11.85 -10.80
CA ARG A 153 3.44 -12.63 -9.84
C ARG A 153 4.77 -13.01 -10.49
N SER A 154 5.86 -12.65 -9.83
CA SER A 154 7.21 -13.08 -10.19
C SER A 154 7.51 -14.48 -9.66
N ARG A 155 8.77 -14.92 -9.83
CA ARG A 155 9.31 -16.13 -9.18
C ARG A 155 9.93 -15.85 -7.80
N ILE A 156 10.07 -14.58 -7.42
CA ILE A 156 10.75 -14.14 -6.20
C ILE A 156 9.80 -14.33 -5.02
N ALA A 157 10.22 -15.08 -4.01
CA ALA A 157 9.46 -15.24 -2.76
C ALA A 157 9.53 -13.96 -1.94
N LEU A 158 8.39 -13.48 -1.43
CA LEU A 158 8.39 -12.33 -0.51
C LEU A 158 9.20 -12.62 0.75
N SER A 159 9.06 -13.82 1.32
CA SER A 159 9.79 -14.27 2.51
C SER A 159 11.33 -14.26 2.37
N GLY A 160 11.85 -14.21 1.14
CA GLY A 160 13.28 -14.11 0.87
C GLY A 160 13.81 -12.67 0.81
N LEU A 161 12.93 -11.66 0.85
CA LEU A 161 13.33 -10.26 0.75
C LEU A 161 13.74 -9.74 2.14
N PRO A 162 14.92 -9.09 2.28
CA PRO A 162 15.40 -8.59 3.58
C PRO A 162 14.39 -7.72 4.34
N GLY A 163 13.62 -6.89 3.63
CA GLY A 163 12.66 -5.96 4.23
C GLY A 163 11.25 -6.50 4.45
N TYR A 164 10.93 -7.70 3.99
CA TYR A 164 9.59 -8.28 4.16
C TYR A 164 9.48 -9.02 5.50
N ARG A 165 9.35 -8.26 6.58
CA ARG A 165 9.16 -8.74 7.95
C ARG A 165 8.26 -7.76 8.70
N PRO A 166 7.29 -8.22 9.51
CA PRO A 166 6.59 -7.33 10.43
C PRO A 166 7.65 -6.69 11.33
N GLY A 167 7.63 -5.35 11.40
CA GLY A 167 8.60 -4.55 12.15
C GLY A 167 8.54 -4.79 13.64
#